data_AF-A0A6H1R6K0-F1
#
_entry.id   AF-A0A6H1R6K0-F1
#
_cell.length_a   1.000
_cell.length_b   1.000
_cell.length_c   1.000
_cell.angle_alpha   90.00
_cell.angle_beta   90.00
_cell.angle_gamma   90.00
#
_symmetry.space_group_name_H-M   'P 1'
#
loop_
_entity.id
_entity.type
_entity.pdbx_description
1 polymer ?
#
loop_
_entity_poly.entity_id
_entity_poly.type
_entity_poly.pdbx_seq_one_letter_code
_entity_poly.pdbx_strand_id
1 'polypeptide(L)'
;MYCKSCNIWKCFARNLVSVQDTPRARALAKELRAVRNAAGATMRQAGDALGWSEAKVSRFETARRGLTLENVRLFLDALSVAGKTHDRLLKMARELDQPVWWEFGGGVPVQLTELANAESRAVHITSVADVRIPGLLQTREHSRALLSAFGVEPSDRIEQLIAIRQVRQGTHQAGPC
;
A
#
# COMPACT_ATOMS: atom_id res chain seq x y z
N MET A 1 -15.73 42.86 10.62
CA MET A 1 -14.75 42.80 9.51
C MET A 1 -14.46 41.34 9.20
N TYR A 2 -15.03 40.78 8.14
CA TYR A 2 -14.79 39.40 7.70
C TYR A 2 -14.02 39.43 6.36
N CYS A 3 -12.84 38.81 6.31
CA CYS A 3 -12.00 38.78 5.12
C CYS A 3 -12.59 37.82 4.06
N LYS A 4 -13.13 38.38 2.98
CA LYS A 4 -13.80 37.66 1.86
C LYS A 4 -12.83 36.96 0.87
N SER A 5 -11.65 36.49 1.28
CA SER A 5 -10.70 35.89 0.31
C SER A 5 -9.88 34.70 0.79
N CYS A 6 -10.36 33.96 1.79
CA CYS A 6 -9.77 32.65 2.08
C CYS A 6 -10.68 31.54 1.56
N ASN A 7 -10.43 31.13 0.31
CA ASN A 7 -11.07 29.96 -0.26
C ASN A 7 -10.48 28.72 0.43
N ILE A 8 -11.12 28.28 1.52
CA ILE A 8 -10.68 27.14 2.36
C ILE A 8 -10.45 25.86 1.52
N TRP A 9 -11.11 25.77 0.37
CA TRP A 9 -10.99 24.70 -0.61
C TRP A 9 -9.69 24.70 -1.42
N LYS A 10 -9.03 25.85 -1.60
CA LYS A 10 -7.75 25.92 -2.34
C LYS A 10 -6.56 25.39 -1.56
N CYS A 11 -6.65 25.29 -0.22
CA CYS A 11 -5.59 24.68 0.60
C CYS A 11 -5.71 23.16 0.72
N PHE A 12 -6.88 22.57 0.44
CA PHE A 12 -7.10 21.12 0.57
C PHE A 12 -6.60 20.32 -0.66
N ALA A 13 -6.34 20.98 -1.79
CA ALA A 13 -6.02 20.34 -3.07
C ALA A 13 -4.51 20.17 -3.35
N ARG A 14 -3.65 20.06 -2.32
CA ARG A 14 -2.20 19.92 -2.50
C ARG A 14 -1.55 18.81 -1.68
N ASN A 15 -2.23 17.68 -1.53
CA ASN A 15 -1.57 16.40 -1.24
C ASN A 15 -2.50 15.23 -1.60
N LEU A 16 -2.63 14.99 -2.90
CA LEU A 16 -2.92 13.64 -3.38
C LEU A 16 -1.67 12.80 -3.05
N VAL A 17 -1.68 12.10 -1.92
CA VAL A 17 -0.65 11.11 -1.58
C VAL A 17 -0.60 10.12 -2.74
N SER A 18 0.42 10.24 -3.58
CA SER A 18 0.62 9.36 -4.74
C SER A 18 0.84 7.93 -4.25
N VAL A 19 0.38 6.92 -5.01
CA VAL A 19 0.56 5.46 -4.78
C VAL A 19 1.95 5.07 -4.23
N GLN A 20 2.94 5.88 -4.59
CA GLN A 20 4.34 5.89 -4.19
C GLN A 20 4.57 5.93 -2.65
N ASP A 21 3.68 6.51 -1.85
CA ASP A 21 3.90 6.63 -0.38
C ASP A 21 3.29 5.49 0.47
N THR A 22 2.80 4.42 -0.16
CA THR A 22 2.18 3.30 0.54
C THR A 22 3.20 2.30 1.10
N PRO A 23 2.89 1.56 2.19
CA PRO A 23 3.75 0.50 2.70
C PRO A 23 4.10 -0.57 1.64
N ARG A 24 3.15 -0.88 0.75
CA ARG A 24 3.34 -1.82 -0.37
C ARG A 24 4.34 -1.30 -1.40
N ALA A 25 4.27 -0.01 -1.76
CA ALA A 25 5.24 0.61 -2.66
C ALA A 25 6.65 0.59 -2.04
N ARG A 26 6.78 0.89 -0.74
CA ARG A 26 8.06 0.81 -0.02
C ARG A 26 8.61 -0.62 0.04
N ALA A 27 7.76 -1.61 0.25
CA ALA A 27 8.16 -3.01 0.23
C ALA A 27 8.69 -3.43 -1.15
N LEU A 28 7.98 -3.08 -2.24
CA LEU A 28 8.45 -3.34 -3.61
C LEU A 28 9.79 -2.64 -3.88
N ALA A 29 9.92 -1.37 -3.53
CA ALA A 29 11.15 -0.61 -3.76
C ALA A 29 12.36 -1.19 -2.99
N LYS A 30 12.13 -1.69 -1.77
CA LYS A 30 13.15 -2.42 -0.99
C LYS A 30 13.60 -3.70 -1.70
N GLU A 31 12.66 -4.47 -2.24
CA GLU A 31 12.96 -5.70 -3.00
C GLU A 31 13.72 -5.40 -4.30
N LEU A 32 13.34 -4.34 -5.04
CA LEU A 32 14.04 -3.91 -6.24
C LEU A 32 15.50 -3.53 -5.93
N ARG A 33 15.73 -2.81 -4.83
CA ARG A 33 17.07 -2.49 -4.35
C ARG A 33 17.86 -3.76 -3.98
N ALA A 34 17.22 -4.74 -3.34
CA ALA A 34 17.85 -6.01 -2.99
C ALA A 34 18.29 -6.78 -4.24
N VAL A 35 17.44 -6.83 -5.27
CA VAL A 35 17.77 -7.46 -6.54
C VAL A 35 18.93 -6.76 -7.26
N ARG A 36 18.96 -5.41 -7.30
CA ARG A 36 20.11 -4.68 -7.85
C ARG A 36 21.40 -5.02 -7.11
N ASN A 37 21.36 -5.02 -5.78
CA ASN A 37 22.52 -5.35 -4.97
C ASN A 37 23.00 -6.79 -5.21
N ALA A 38 22.08 -7.75 -5.35
CA ALA A 38 22.40 -9.14 -5.65
C ALA A 38 23.04 -9.31 -7.04
N ALA A 39 22.65 -8.47 -8.01
CA ALA A 39 23.28 -8.40 -9.32
C ALA A 39 24.65 -7.67 -9.31
N GLY A 40 25.08 -7.12 -8.16
CA GLY A 40 26.35 -6.39 -8.05
C GLY A 40 26.38 -5.04 -8.77
N ALA A 41 25.24 -4.54 -9.25
CA ALA A 41 25.17 -3.29 -10.00
C ALA A 41 25.05 -2.08 -9.06
N THR A 42 25.80 -1.02 -9.33
CA THR A 42 25.61 0.29 -8.68
C THR A 42 24.36 1.00 -9.22
N MET A 43 23.85 2.01 -8.51
CA MET A 43 22.74 2.83 -9.03
C MET A 43 23.09 3.52 -10.36
N ARG A 44 24.35 3.94 -10.51
CA ARG A 44 24.84 4.52 -11.78
C ARG A 44 24.80 3.50 -12.91
N GLN A 45 25.35 2.29 -12.71
CA GLN A 45 25.35 1.24 -13.74
C GLN A 45 23.93 0.80 -14.12
N ALA A 46 23.02 0.67 -13.16
CA ALA A 46 21.61 0.40 -13.45
C ALA A 46 20.96 1.55 -14.22
N GLY A 47 21.30 2.79 -13.87
CA GLY A 47 20.87 3.99 -14.58
C GLY A 47 21.34 3.99 -16.04
N ASP A 48 22.63 3.73 -16.28
CA ASP A 48 23.24 3.71 -17.61
C ASP A 48 22.56 2.67 -18.51
N ALA A 49 22.26 1.47 -17.99
CA ALA A 49 21.56 0.42 -18.74
C ALA A 49 20.11 0.79 -19.11
N LEU A 50 19.48 1.68 -18.35
CA LEU A 50 18.08 2.09 -18.51
C LEU A 50 17.93 3.47 -19.18
N GLY A 51 19.03 4.19 -19.41
CA GLY A 51 19.01 5.61 -19.78
C GLY A 51 18.44 6.52 -18.68
N TRP A 52 18.57 6.14 -17.41
CA TRP A 52 18.08 6.88 -16.25
C TRP A 52 19.23 7.54 -15.51
N SER A 53 19.00 8.73 -14.94
CA SER A 53 19.97 9.32 -14.00
C SER A 53 20.02 8.52 -12.70
N GLU A 54 21.17 8.53 -12.02
CA GLU A 54 21.33 7.92 -10.70
C GLU A 54 20.28 8.42 -9.70
N ALA A 55 19.95 9.71 -9.74
CA ALA A 55 18.88 10.30 -8.93
C ALA A 55 17.50 9.71 -9.23
N LYS A 56 17.21 9.32 -10.48
CA LYS A 56 15.96 8.63 -10.85
C LYS A 56 15.94 7.21 -10.28
N VAL A 57 17.05 6.47 -10.38
CA VAL A 57 17.18 5.13 -9.78
C VAL A 57 16.99 5.20 -8.26
N SER A 58 17.60 6.17 -7.59
CA SER A 58 17.42 6.39 -6.15
C SER A 58 15.95 6.64 -5.77
N ARG A 59 15.24 7.49 -6.52
CA ARG A 59 13.81 7.76 -6.28
C ARG A 59 12.92 6.54 -6.55
N PHE A 60 13.30 5.73 -7.53
CA PHE A 60 12.63 4.47 -7.86
C PHE A 60 12.83 3.45 -6.72
N GLU A 61 14.05 3.25 -6.24
CA GLU A 61 14.37 2.35 -5.11
C GLU A 61 13.90 2.83 -3.73
N THR A 62 13.42 4.07 -3.64
CA THR A 62 12.84 4.62 -2.41
C THR A 62 11.32 4.81 -2.48
N ALA A 63 10.69 4.29 -3.54
CA ALA A 63 9.27 4.48 -3.83
C ALA A 63 8.84 5.95 -3.83
N ARG A 64 9.74 6.91 -4.12
CA ARG A 64 9.38 8.33 -4.15
C ARG A 64 8.69 8.70 -5.46
N ARG A 65 9.12 8.10 -6.59
CA ARG A 65 8.54 8.29 -7.92
C ARG A 65 8.86 7.12 -8.84
N GLY A 66 7.98 6.90 -9.82
CA GLY A 66 8.28 6.07 -10.99
C GLY A 66 8.04 4.58 -10.80
N LEU A 67 7.45 4.13 -9.69
CA LEU A 67 7.06 2.72 -9.46
C LEU A 67 5.84 2.33 -10.32
N THR A 68 5.96 2.40 -11.65
CA THR A 68 4.96 1.88 -12.59
C THR A 68 5.31 0.46 -13.00
N LEU A 69 4.32 -0.32 -13.43
CA LEU A 69 4.53 -1.68 -13.92
C LEU A 69 5.59 -1.74 -15.04
N GLU A 70 5.53 -0.79 -15.96
CA GLU A 70 6.47 -0.67 -17.08
C GLU A 70 7.90 -0.41 -16.60
N ASN A 71 8.09 0.55 -15.69
CA ASN A 71 9.40 0.87 -15.14
C ASN A 71 9.98 -0.30 -14.32
N VAL A 72 9.14 -1.03 -13.59
CA VAL A 72 9.56 -2.25 -12.87
C VAL A 72 10.01 -3.33 -13.85
N ARG A 73 9.26 -3.54 -14.94
CA ARG A 73 9.64 -4.49 -15.98
C ARG A 73 10.99 -4.13 -16.60
N LEU A 74 11.14 -2.90 -17.08
CA LEU A 74 12.39 -2.41 -17.67
C LEU A 74 13.57 -2.59 -16.71
N PHE A 75 13.39 -2.26 -15.43
CA PHE A 75 14.43 -2.39 -14.42
C PHE A 75 14.88 -3.84 -14.20
N LEU A 76 13.94 -4.78 -14.17
CA LEU A 76 14.25 -6.20 -14.01
C LEU A 76 14.93 -6.77 -15.26
N ASP A 77 14.46 -6.39 -16.44
CA ASP A 77 15.03 -6.79 -17.73
C ASP A 77 16.48 -6.29 -17.86
N ALA A 78 16.75 -5.02 -17.50
CA ALA A 78 18.09 -4.44 -17.53
C ALA A 78 19.09 -5.13 -16.59
N LEU A 79 18.60 -5.72 -15.49
CA LEU A 79 19.41 -6.50 -14.54
C LEU A 79 19.44 -8.00 -14.87
N SER A 80 18.85 -8.41 -16.00
CA SER A 80 18.73 -9.82 -16.41
C SER A 80 18.06 -10.72 -15.35
N VAL A 81 17.11 -10.17 -14.61
CA VAL A 81 16.39 -10.88 -13.55
C VAL A 81 15.28 -11.68 -14.20
N ALA A 82 15.31 -13.00 -14.06
CA ALA A 82 14.36 -13.91 -14.69
C ALA A 82 13.69 -14.86 -13.69
N GLY A 83 12.69 -15.60 -14.17
CA GLY A 83 12.00 -16.67 -13.43
C GLY A 83 11.15 -16.16 -12.27
N LYS A 84 11.09 -16.94 -11.19
CA LYS A 84 10.16 -16.72 -10.08
C LYS A 84 10.28 -15.33 -9.44
N THR A 85 11.50 -14.78 -9.34
CA THR A 85 11.75 -13.46 -8.76
C THR A 85 11.17 -12.35 -9.64
N HIS A 86 11.35 -12.46 -10.96
CA HIS A 86 10.83 -11.51 -11.93
C HIS A 86 9.29 -11.45 -11.86
N ASP A 87 8.64 -12.62 -11.93
CA ASP A 87 7.17 -12.69 -11.94
C ASP A 87 6.56 -12.21 -10.63
N ARG A 88 7.21 -12.49 -9.49
CA ARG A 88 6.78 -11.99 -8.18
C ARG A 88 6.83 -10.47 -8.10
N LEU A 89 7.91 -9.85 -8.56
CA LEU A 89 8.07 -8.39 -8.47
C LEU A 89 7.14 -7.65 -9.46
N LEU A 90 6.91 -8.21 -10.65
CA LEU A 90 5.89 -7.69 -11.55
C LEU A 90 4.49 -7.83 -10.97
N LYS A 91 4.19 -8.95 -10.30
CA LYS A 91 2.92 -9.14 -9.61
C LYS A 91 2.73 -8.07 -8.53
N MET A 92 3.72 -7.87 -7.65
CA MET A 92 3.70 -6.81 -6.63
C MET A 92 3.48 -5.42 -7.25
N ALA A 93 4.10 -5.12 -8.40
CA ALA A 93 3.92 -3.85 -9.11
C ALA A 93 2.49 -3.66 -9.64
N ARG A 94 1.85 -4.71 -10.18
CA ARG A 94 0.43 -4.67 -10.61
C ARG A 94 -0.50 -4.40 -9.44
N GLU A 95 -0.15 -4.91 -8.27
CA GLU A 95 -0.96 -4.81 -7.05
C GLU A 95 -0.87 -3.45 -6.34
N LEU A 96 0.05 -2.57 -6.76
CA LEU A 96 0.18 -1.23 -6.17
C LEU A 96 -1.01 -0.33 -6.49
N ASP A 97 -1.55 -0.44 -7.70
CA ASP A 97 -2.74 0.28 -8.14
C ASP A 97 -4.03 -0.48 -7.77
N GLN A 98 -3.89 -1.72 -7.27
CA GLN A 98 -5.03 -2.48 -6.80
C GLN A 98 -5.37 -2.08 -5.36
N PRO A 99 -6.68 -1.99 -5.04
CA PRO A 99 -7.08 -1.75 -3.67
C PRO A 99 -6.56 -2.85 -2.74
N VAL A 100 -6.29 -2.48 -1.48
CA VAL A 100 -5.64 -3.36 -0.49
C VAL A 100 -6.31 -4.73 -0.31
N TRP A 101 -7.60 -4.81 -0.63
CA TRP A 101 -8.43 -6.01 -0.48
C TRP A 101 -8.73 -6.77 -1.78
N TRP A 102 -8.10 -6.46 -2.91
CA TRP A 102 -8.35 -7.17 -4.18
C TRP A 102 -8.07 -8.69 -4.06
N GLU A 103 -7.16 -9.09 -3.17
CA GLU A 103 -6.84 -10.48 -2.82
C GLU A 103 -8.01 -11.23 -2.15
N PHE A 104 -9.02 -10.51 -1.63
CA PHE A 104 -10.16 -11.09 -0.91
C PHE A 104 -11.41 -11.32 -1.78
N GLY A 105 -11.34 -11.03 -3.09
CA GLY A 105 -12.40 -11.33 -4.06
C GLY A 105 -13.63 -10.41 -4.00
N GLY A 106 -14.53 -10.61 -4.97
CA GLY A 106 -15.79 -9.86 -5.12
C GLY A 106 -16.76 -10.18 -3.98
N GLY A 107 -16.95 -9.21 -3.07
CA GLY A 107 -17.90 -9.35 -1.97
C GLY A 107 -17.70 -8.32 -0.89
N VAL A 108 -16.54 -7.67 -0.79
CA VAL A 108 -16.29 -6.61 0.19
C VAL A 108 -17.27 -5.43 -0.01
N PRO A 109 -17.99 -4.97 1.04
CA PRO A 109 -18.85 -3.80 0.91
C PRO A 109 -18.07 -2.57 0.44
N VAL A 110 -18.63 -1.81 -0.51
CA VAL A 110 -17.99 -0.61 -1.07
C VAL A 110 -17.62 0.43 0.00
N GLN A 111 -18.38 0.50 1.10
CA GLN A 111 -18.10 1.39 2.21
C GLN A 111 -16.83 0.97 2.99
N LEU A 112 -16.60 -0.34 3.13
CA LEU A 112 -15.41 -0.87 3.79
C LEU A 112 -14.16 -0.66 2.92
N THR A 113 -14.35 -0.77 1.61
CA THR A 113 -13.40 -0.40 0.56
C THR A 113 -12.96 1.07 0.70
N GLU A 114 -13.91 2.02 0.68
CA GLU A 114 -13.57 3.44 0.79
C GLU A 114 -12.91 3.79 2.13
N LEU A 115 -13.38 3.18 3.22
CA LEU A 115 -12.79 3.34 4.54
C LEU A 115 -11.32 2.91 4.58
N ALA A 116 -11.02 1.69 4.11
CA ALA A 116 -9.65 1.17 4.10
C ALA A 116 -8.71 2.01 3.22
N ASN A 117 -9.22 2.50 2.08
CA ASN A 117 -8.49 3.44 1.23
C ASN A 117 -8.17 4.75 1.96
N ALA A 118 -9.15 5.34 2.64
CA ALA A 118 -8.97 6.55 3.42
C ALA A 118 -7.97 6.34 4.56
N GLU A 119 -8.09 5.23 5.31
CA GLU A 119 -7.16 4.85 6.39
C GLU A 119 -5.72 4.69 5.88
N SER A 120 -5.52 4.06 4.72
CA SER A 120 -4.18 3.84 4.14
C SER A 120 -3.45 5.14 3.75
N ARG A 121 -4.19 6.22 3.50
CA ARG A 121 -3.64 7.55 3.13
C ARG A 121 -3.65 8.53 4.29
N ALA A 122 -4.21 8.14 5.44
CA ALA A 122 -4.34 9.02 6.58
C ALA A 122 -2.99 9.23 7.27
N VAL A 123 -2.65 10.49 7.52
CA VAL A 123 -1.46 10.84 8.34
C VAL A 123 -1.77 10.69 9.83
N HIS A 124 -3.02 10.92 10.22
CA HIS A 124 -3.51 10.74 11.59
C HIS A 124 -4.92 10.12 11.52
N ILE A 125 -5.22 9.21 12.46
CA ILE A 125 -6.54 8.60 12.62
C ILE A 125 -6.96 8.79 14.07
N THR A 126 -8.11 9.41 14.28
CA THR A 126 -8.78 9.46 15.58
C THR A 126 -9.99 8.55 15.52
N SER A 127 -10.05 7.57 16.42
CA SER A 127 -11.19 6.66 16.53
C SER A 127 -11.82 6.77 17.90
N VAL A 128 -13.14 6.92 17.93
CA VAL A 128 -13.95 6.92 19.14
C VAL A 128 -14.93 5.76 19.02
N ALA A 129 -15.00 4.93 20.05
CA ALA A 129 -15.91 3.81 20.09
C ALA A 129 -16.44 3.61 21.51
N ASP A 130 -17.76 3.76 21.68
CA ASP A 130 -18.38 3.86 23.00
C ASP A 130 -18.51 2.51 23.72
N VAL A 131 -18.72 1.43 22.95
CA VAL A 131 -19.01 0.09 23.50
C VAL A 131 -18.17 -1.01 22.85
N ARG A 132 -17.34 -0.67 21.86
CA ARG A 132 -16.61 -1.65 21.03
C ARG A 132 -15.17 -1.26 20.87
N ILE A 133 -14.32 -2.24 20.63
CA ILE A 133 -12.94 -2.00 20.24
C ILE A 133 -12.93 -1.47 18.80
N PRO A 134 -12.25 -0.33 18.52
CA PRO A 134 -12.05 0.18 17.17
C PRO A 134 -11.53 -0.89 16.20
N GLY A 135 -12.01 -0.88 14.96
CA GLY A 135 -11.70 -1.92 13.96
C GLY A 135 -10.20 -2.18 13.77
N LEU A 136 -9.37 -1.13 13.84
CA LEU A 136 -7.90 -1.21 13.70
C LEU A 136 -7.20 -1.87 14.90
N LEU A 137 -7.89 -1.99 16.04
CA LEU A 137 -7.37 -2.58 17.27
C LEU A 137 -7.95 -3.97 17.57
N GLN A 138 -8.81 -4.49 16.69
CA GLN A 138 -9.43 -5.79 16.89
C GLN A 138 -8.45 -6.92 16.57
N THR A 139 -8.36 -7.92 17.45
CA THR A 139 -7.68 -9.18 17.15
C THR A 139 -8.56 -10.08 16.30
N ARG A 140 -7.97 -11.13 15.74
CA ARG A 140 -8.69 -12.16 14.98
C ARG A 140 -9.84 -12.76 15.79
N GLU A 141 -9.58 -13.11 17.04
CA GLU A 141 -10.53 -13.71 17.97
C GLU A 141 -11.66 -12.74 18.31
N HIS A 142 -11.31 -11.46 18.57
CA HIS A 142 -12.30 -10.43 18.83
C HIS A 142 -13.20 -10.17 17.61
N SER A 143 -12.61 -10.05 16.41
CA SER A 143 -13.39 -9.87 15.18
C SER A 143 -14.32 -11.05 14.92
N ARG A 144 -13.90 -12.29 15.20
CA ARG A 144 -14.75 -13.47 15.11
C ARG A 144 -15.92 -13.40 16.09
N ALA A 145 -15.64 -13.18 17.38
CA ALA A 145 -16.67 -13.07 18.41
C ALA A 145 -17.68 -11.95 18.10
N LEU A 146 -17.19 -10.82 17.61
CA LEU A 146 -18.04 -9.68 17.21
C LEU A 146 -18.96 -10.04 16.04
N LEU A 147 -18.42 -10.64 14.98
CA LEU A 147 -19.22 -11.04 13.80
C LEU A 147 -20.28 -12.09 14.18
N SER A 148 -19.93 -13.06 15.02
CA SER A 148 -20.89 -14.05 15.52
C SER A 148 -21.99 -13.41 16.38
N ALA A 149 -21.65 -12.44 17.24
CA ALA A 149 -22.63 -11.71 18.05
C ALA A 149 -23.64 -10.90 17.21
N PHE A 150 -23.27 -10.51 15.98
CA PHE A 150 -24.16 -9.84 15.02
C PHE A 150 -24.91 -10.82 14.09
N GLY A 151 -24.90 -12.12 14.38
CA GLY A 151 -25.63 -13.12 13.60
C GLY A 151 -25.04 -13.37 12.23
N VAL A 152 -23.75 -13.07 12.03
CA VAL A 152 -23.04 -13.52 10.83
C VAL A 152 -22.69 -14.99 11.03
N GLU A 153 -23.23 -15.85 10.17
CA GLU A 153 -23.02 -17.30 10.24
C GLU A 153 -21.59 -17.72 9.83
N PRO A 154 -20.96 -18.67 10.57
CA PRO A 154 -19.66 -19.22 10.22
C PRO A 154 -19.64 -19.72 8.78
N SER A 155 -18.82 -19.06 7.97
CA SER A 155 -18.64 -19.35 6.55
C SER A 155 -17.28 -18.81 6.11
N ASP A 156 -16.82 -19.23 4.93
CA ASP A 156 -15.61 -18.66 4.31
C ASP A 156 -15.66 -17.12 4.24
N ARG A 157 -16.88 -16.57 4.21
CA ARG A 157 -17.15 -15.15 4.24
C ARG A 157 -16.71 -14.46 5.53
N ILE A 158 -16.87 -15.09 6.69
CA ILE A 158 -16.41 -14.53 7.98
C ILE A 158 -14.88 -14.45 7.98
N GLU A 159 -14.21 -15.49 7.53
CA GLU A 159 -12.76 -15.54 7.49
C GLU A 159 -12.19 -14.48 6.55
N GLN A 160 -12.84 -14.22 5.41
CA GLN A 160 -12.51 -13.09 4.54
C GLN A 160 -12.67 -11.73 5.25
N LEU A 161 -13.79 -11.51 5.95
CA LEU A 161 -14.05 -10.27 6.68
C LEU A 161 -13.07 -10.04 7.84
N ILE A 162 -12.63 -11.11 8.49
CA ILE A 162 -11.58 -11.06 9.51
C ILE A 162 -10.24 -10.73 8.86
N ALA A 163 -9.88 -11.40 7.77
CA ALA A 163 -8.63 -11.16 7.07
C ALA A 163 -8.50 -9.71 6.57
N ILE A 164 -9.59 -9.13 6.06
CA ILE A 164 -9.63 -7.71 5.68
C ILE A 164 -9.34 -6.78 6.87
N ARG A 165 -9.90 -7.07 8.05
CA ARG A 165 -9.61 -6.30 9.28
C ARG A 165 -8.15 -6.42 9.69
N GLN A 166 -7.58 -7.62 9.60
CA GLN A 166 -6.16 -7.86 9.93
C GLN A 166 -5.22 -7.14 8.96
N VAL A 167 -5.52 -7.12 7.66
CA VAL A 167 -4.73 -6.35 6.69
C VAL A 167 -4.79 -4.84 6.97
N ARG A 168 -5.96 -4.31 7.35
CA ARG A 168 -6.11 -2.90 7.75
C ARG A 168 -5.36 -2.54 9.04
N GLN A 169 -5.16 -3.49 9.94
CA GLN A 169 -4.32 -3.29 11.13
C GLN A 169 -2.83 -3.23 10.77
N GLY A 170 -2.39 -4.08 9.83
CA GLY A 170 -1.00 -4.15 9.38
C GLY A 170 -0.48 -2.87 8.69
N THR A 171 -1.35 -2.04 8.12
CA THR A 171 -0.96 -0.75 7.53
C THR A 171 -0.47 0.28 8.55
N HIS A 172 -0.83 0.14 9.84
CA HIS A 172 -0.48 1.11 10.89
C HIS A 172 0.66 0.67 11.81
N GLN A 173 1.10 -0.60 11.75
CA GLN A 173 2.18 -1.11 12.61
C GLN A 173 3.59 -0.76 12.10
N ALA A 174 3.72 -0.13 10.93
CA ALA A 174 5.00 0.32 10.39
C ALA A 174 5.25 1.81 10.70
N GLY A 175 5.56 2.10 11.95
CA GLY A 175 6.06 3.40 12.37
C GLY A 175 6.71 3.37 13.75
N PRO A 176 7.96 2.88 13.89
CA PRO A 176 8.77 3.26 15.02
C PRO A 176 9.35 4.67 14.76
N CYS A 177 9.23 5.51 15.78
CA CYS A 177 10.06 6.69 15.99
C CYS A 177 11.55 6.30 15.93
#